data_AF-A0A841DMG7-F1
#
_entry.id   AF-A0A841DMG7-F1
#
_cell.length_a   1.000
_cell.length_b   1.000
_cell.length_c   1.000
_cell.angle_alpha   90.00
_cell.angle_beta   90.00
_cell.angle_gamma   90.00
#
_symmetry.space_group_name_H-M   'P 1'
#
loop_
_entity.id
_entity.type
_entity.pdbx_description
1 polymer ?
#
loop_
_entity_poly.entity_id
_entity_poly.type
_entity_poly.pdbx_seq_one_letter_code
_entity_poly.pdbx_strand_id
1 'polypeptide(L)'
;MEVRAVETVPGIDQPVVIEGAPVTFWRELPEHRHGTPPEVAAVLKRLHAGPLPTNLELPPVAPFVRLRERIDGATTLSEDDRTWLREQLARLMEAFDDLPASLPQSAIHGDAWAGNVVVSDNGPVLLDLERFALGPPEWDLVSTAVRLSTFGTMTAEEYRAFAAAYGHDVLEWDGFEVLRDIRELRVTCYAAQRASEEPSLRPEAELRVASIRGLRGPRPWPDWTPLS
;
A
#
# COMPACT_ATOMS: atom_id res chain seq x y z
N MET A 1 23.35 8.32 -1.39
CA MET A 1 23.34 7.74 -0.03
C MET A 1 22.30 6.64 -0.04
N GLU A 2 22.68 5.43 0.35
CA GLU A 2 21.91 4.19 0.16
C GLU A 2 20.71 4.09 1.13
N VAL A 3 19.58 3.55 0.67
CA VAL A 3 18.44 3.22 1.54
C VAL A 3 18.63 1.81 2.07
N ARG A 4 18.58 1.65 3.40
CA ARG A 4 18.74 0.34 4.03
C ARG A 4 17.41 -0.41 4.02
N ALA A 5 17.47 -1.70 3.77
CA ALA A 5 16.38 -2.63 3.89
C ALA A 5 16.80 -3.82 4.77
N VAL A 6 15.83 -4.65 5.18
CA VAL A 6 16.13 -5.95 5.78
C VAL A 6 17.00 -6.78 4.85
N GLU A 7 17.92 -7.53 5.43
CA GLU A 7 18.90 -8.34 4.71
C GLU A 7 18.68 -9.82 5.01
N THR A 8 18.84 -10.65 3.99
CA THR A 8 18.84 -12.11 4.15
C THR A 8 20.09 -12.55 4.92
N VAL A 9 20.00 -13.67 5.64
CA VAL A 9 21.16 -14.27 6.31
C VAL A 9 22.20 -14.67 5.25
N PRO A 10 23.46 -14.20 5.34
CA PRO A 10 24.48 -14.52 4.34
C PRO A 10 24.92 -15.99 4.46
N GLY A 11 25.41 -16.55 3.34
CA GLY A 11 25.94 -17.91 3.31
C GLY A 11 24.85 -19.00 3.26
N ILE A 12 23.58 -18.62 3.14
CA ILE A 12 22.47 -19.52 2.82
C ILE A 12 22.03 -19.21 1.40
N ASP A 13 21.95 -20.23 0.54
CA ASP A 13 21.32 -20.12 -0.78
C ASP A 13 19.79 -20.13 -0.58
N GLN A 14 19.11 -19.04 -0.96
CA GLN A 14 17.69 -18.81 -0.63
C GLN A 14 16.85 -18.59 -1.89
N PRO A 15 15.57 -19.01 -1.89
CA PRO A 15 14.85 -19.63 -0.78
C PRO A 15 15.25 -21.11 -0.54
N VAL A 16 15.21 -21.53 0.73
CA VAL A 16 15.31 -22.96 1.09
C VAL A 16 13.93 -23.59 0.95
N VAL A 17 13.83 -24.72 0.26
CA VAL A 17 12.54 -25.43 0.10
C VAL A 17 12.42 -26.52 1.18
N ILE A 18 11.43 -26.38 2.06
CA ILE A 18 11.12 -27.34 3.13
C ILE A 18 9.70 -27.86 2.90
N GLU A 19 9.55 -29.17 2.70
CA GLU A 19 8.24 -29.81 2.45
C GLU A 19 7.44 -29.16 1.30
N GLY A 20 8.13 -28.61 0.30
CA GLY A 20 7.52 -27.93 -0.84
C GLY A 20 7.18 -26.45 -0.60
N ALA A 21 7.40 -25.93 0.62
CA ALA A 21 7.23 -24.52 0.95
C ALA A 21 8.57 -23.77 0.84
N PRO A 22 8.63 -22.62 0.13
CA PRO A 22 9.80 -21.77 0.12
C PRO A 22 9.94 -21.03 1.46
N VAL A 23 11.13 -21.04 2.04
CA VAL A 23 11.47 -20.39 3.30
C VAL A 23 12.70 -19.51 3.11
N THR A 24 12.65 -18.28 3.63
CA THR A 24 13.75 -17.32 3.63
C THR A 24 14.13 -16.94 5.04
N PHE A 25 15.43 -16.86 5.34
CA PHE A 25 15.96 -16.42 6.62
C PHE A 25 16.48 -14.98 6.50
N TRP A 26 16.14 -14.16 7.48
CA TRP A 26 16.45 -12.74 7.52
C TRP A 26 17.23 -12.41 8.78
N ARG A 27 18.11 -11.42 8.70
CA ARG A 27 18.80 -10.88 9.87
C ARG A 27 17.78 -10.18 10.75
N GLU A 28 17.72 -10.58 12.01
CA GLU A 28 16.94 -9.89 13.02
C GLU A 28 17.48 -8.47 13.19
N LEU A 29 16.56 -7.49 13.19
CA LEU A 29 16.92 -6.11 13.42
C LEU A 29 17.23 -5.88 14.91
N PRO A 30 18.17 -4.97 15.24
CA PRO A 30 18.33 -4.50 16.61
C PRO A 30 17.05 -3.81 17.10
N GLU A 31 17.02 -3.37 18.36
CA GLU A 31 15.91 -2.60 18.90
C GLU A 31 15.51 -1.44 17.96
N HIS A 32 14.22 -1.36 17.65
CA HIS A 32 13.68 -0.44 16.67
C HIS A 32 12.25 -0.05 17.03
N ARG A 33 11.80 1.07 16.43
CA ARG A 33 10.43 1.57 16.52
C ARG A 33 9.87 1.84 15.13
N HIS A 34 8.56 1.99 15.02
CA HIS A 34 7.96 2.52 13.79
C HIS A 34 8.48 3.94 13.48
N GLY A 35 8.66 4.22 12.19
CA GLY A 35 9.01 5.56 11.72
C GLY A 35 7.89 6.56 11.95
N THR A 36 8.26 7.76 12.37
CA THR A 36 7.35 8.91 12.36
C THR A 36 7.05 9.31 10.90
N PRO A 37 5.93 10.00 10.61
CA PRO A 37 5.62 10.39 9.23
C PRO A 37 6.77 11.13 8.51
N PRO A 38 7.46 12.12 9.11
CA PRO A 38 8.62 12.76 8.47
C PRO A 38 9.79 11.80 8.17
N GLU A 39 10.03 10.80 9.03
CA GLU A 39 11.08 9.79 8.80
C GLU A 39 10.72 8.86 7.65
N VAL A 40 9.46 8.42 7.57
CA VAL A 40 8.93 7.63 6.44
C VAL A 40 9.10 8.40 5.13
N ALA A 41 8.65 9.66 5.10
CA ALA A 41 8.80 10.54 3.95
C ALA A 41 10.27 10.71 3.53
N ALA A 42 11.19 10.90 4.48
CA ALA A 42 12.61 11.04 4.18
C ALA A 42 13.22 9.77 3.59
N VAL A 43 12.77 8.58 4.00
CA VAL A 43 13.21 7.30 3.44
C VAL A 43 12.69 7.13 2.01
N LEU A 44 11.39 7.36 1.80
CA LEU A 44 10.77 7.29 0.48
C LEU A 44 11.42 8.25 -0.50
N LYS A 45 11.69 9.50 -0.07
CA LYS A 45 12.39 10.48 -0.89
C LYS A 45 13.77 9.97 -1.35
N ARG A 46 14.53 9.35 -0.44
CA ARG A 46 15.84 8.76 -0.79
C ARG A 46 15.70 7.57 -1.71
N LEU A 47 14.67 6.74 -1.52
CA LEU A 47 14.39 5.59 -2.37
C LEU A 47 14.09 6.05 -3.80
N HIS A 48 13.16 6.98 -3.95
CA HIS A 48 12.68 7.48 -5.25
C HIS A 48 13.74 8.30 -6.00
N ALA A 49 14.63 8.98 -5.27
CA ALA A 49 15.78 9.68 -5.87
C ALA A 49 16.98 8.75 -6.18
N GLY A 50 16.92 7.49 -5.74
CA GLY A 50 17.97 6.51 -6.00
C GLY A 50 18.01 6.06 -7.46
N PRO A 51 19.17 5.60 -7.96
CA PRO A 51 19.24 4.99 -9.28
C PRO A 51 18.44 3.68 -9.29
N LEU A 52 17.88 3.33 -10.45
CA LEU A 52 17.31 2.00 -10.63
C LEU A 52 18.40 0.93 -10.47
N PRO A 53 18.08 -0.23 -9.86
CA PRO A 53 19.01 -1.35 -9.79
C PRO A 53 19.48 -1.77 -11.19
N THR A 54 20.78 -1.93 -11.39
CA THR A 54 21.34 -2.36 -12.68
C THR A 54 21.41 -3.89 -12.84
N ASN A 55 21.31 -4.60 -11.73
CA ASN A 55 21.38 -6.06 -11.64
C ASN A 55 20.01 -6.73 -11.45
N LEU A 56 18.93 -5.95 -11.42
CA LEU A 56 17.58 -6.41 -11.18
C LEU A 56 16.61 -5.61 -12.06
N GLU A 57 15.87 -6.31 -12.92
CA GLU A 57 14.76 -5.71 -13.65
C GLU A 57 13.55 -5.60 -12.71
N LEU A 58 13.09 -4.37 -12.47
CA LEU A 58 11.91 -4.14 -11.63
C LEU A 58 10.64 -4.31 -12.45
N PRO A 59 9.67 -5.12 -12.00
CA PRO A 59 8.38 -5.19 -12.66
C PRO A 59 7.67 -3.83 -12.54
N PRO A 60 6.80 -3.46 -13.49
CA PRO A 60 5.93 -2.32 -13.32
C PRO A 60 5.00 -2.54 -12.11
N VAL A 61 4.63 -1.46 -11.43
CA VAL A 61 3.64 -1.51 -10.34
C VAL A 61 2.36 -2.14 -10.86
N ALA A 62 1.78 -3.04 -10.06
CA ALA A 62 0.55 -3.77 -10.39
C ALA A 62 -0.55 -3.46 -9.35
N PRO A 63 -1.20 -2.28 -9.41
CA PRO A 63 -2.21 -1.86 -8.42
C PRO A 63 -3.45 -2.76 -8.38
N PHE A 64 -3.72 -3.49 -9.46
CA PHE A 64 -4.93 -4.29 -9.64
C PHE A 64 -4.70 -5.80 -9.51
N VAL A 65 -3.46 -6.22 -9.23
CA VAL A 65 -3.11 -7.64 -9.15
C VAL A 65 -4.03 -8.39 -8.17
N ARG A 66 -4.62 -9.49 -8.64
CA ARG A 66 -5.53 -10.37 -7.89
C ARG A 66 -6.88 -9.75 -7.48
N LEU A 67 -7.22 -8.51 -7.86
CA LEU A 67 -8.48 -7.89 -7.43
C LEU A 67 -9.70 -8.53 -8.06
N ARG A 68 -9.62 -8.88 -9.36
CA ARG A 68 -10.66 -9.60 -10.10
C ARG A 68 -11.04 -10.90 -9.39
N GLU A 69 -10.05 -11.71 -9.04
CA GLU A 69 -10.19 -12.99 -8.37
C GLU A 69 -10.74 -12.83 -6.94
N ARG A 70 -10.28 -11.81 -6.20
CA ARG A 70 -10.82 -11.49 -4.88
C ARG A 70 -12.29 -11.11 -4.93
N ILE A 71 -12.70 -10.31 -5.92
CA ILE A 71 -14.10 -9.92 -6.12
C ILE A 71 -14.95 -11.14 -6.46
N ASP A 72 -14.50 -12.02 -7.36
CA ASP A 72 -15.26 -13.22 -7.73
C ASP A 72 -15.37 -14.22 -6.57
N GLY A 73 -14.29 -14.37 -5.79
CA GLY A 73 -14.22 -15.23 -4.62
C GLY A 73 -14.97 -14.71 -3.40
N ALA A 74 -15.41 -13.43 -3.38
CA ALA A 74 -16.12 -12.80 -2.27
C ALA A 74 -17.58 -13.27 -2.13
N THR A 75 -17.78 -14.57 -1.94
CA THR A 75 -19.10 -15.23 -1.91
C THR A 75 -20.01 -14.79 -0.76
N THR A 76 -19.46 -14.12 0.25
CA THR A 76 -20.24 -13.54 1.36
C THR A 76 -20.91 -12.21 1.01
N LEU A 77 -20.49 -11.54 -0.07
CA LEU A 77 -21.12 -10.33 -0.57
C LEU A 77 -22.32 -10.65 -1.47
N SER A 78 -23.22 -9.68 -1.61
CA SER A 78 -24.32 -9.79 -2.58
C SER A 78 -23.78 -9.75 -4.02
N GLU A 79 -24.53 -10.30 -4.97
CA GLU A 79 -24.12 -10.23 -6.37
C GLU A 79 -24.22 -8.79 -6.94
N ASP A 80 -25.07 -7.94 -6.35
CA ASP A 80 -25.09 -6.50 -6.64
C ASP A 80 -23.77 -5.84 -6.24
N ASP A 81 -23.29 -6.11 -5.02
CA ASP A 81 -22.01 -5.59 -4.53
C ASP A 81 -20.84 -6.06 -5.38
N ARG A 82 -20.79 -7.36 -5.69
CA ARG A 82 -19.74 -7.90 -6.55
C ARG A 82 -19.79 -7.28 -7.95
N THR A 83 -20.97 -7.09 -8.53
CA THR A 83 -21.11 -6.43 -9.85
C THR A 83 -20.61 -5.00 -9.80
N TRP A 84 -21.00 -4.23 -8.79
CA TRP A 84 -20.52 -2.86 -8.62
C TRP A 84 -18.99 -2.80 -8.44
N LEU A 85 -18.40 -3.72 -7.66
CA LEU A 85 -16.94 -3.80 -7.50
C LEU A 85 -16.21 -4.11 -8.81
N ARG A 86 -16.81 -4.91 -9.72
CA ARG A 86 -16.27 -5.18 -11.06
C ARG A 86 -16.22 -3.92 -11.91
N GLU A 87 -17.31 -3.17 -11.92
CA GLU A 87 -17.43 -1.92 -12.67
C GLU A 87 -16.46 -0.87 -12.14
N GLN A 88 -16.36 -0.76 -10.81
CA GLN A 88 -15.43 0.14 -10.16
C GLN A 88 -13.96 -0.23 -10.42
N LEU A 89 -13.63 -1.53 -10.44
CA LEU A 89 -12.31 -2.02 -10.84
C LEU A 89 -11.98 -1.60 -12.27
N ALA A 90 -12.89 -1.85 -13.22
CA ALA A 90 -12.68 -1.48 -14.62
C ALA A 90 -12.47 0.03 -14.81
N ARG A 91 -13.32 0.85 -14.16
CA ARG A 91 -13.19 2.32 -14.18
C ARG A 91 -11.84 2.79 -13.64
N LEU A 92 -11.36 2.19 -12.55
CA LEU A 92 -10.09 2.58 -11.95
C LEU A 92 -8.89 2.11 -12.77
N MET A 93 -9.00 0.99 -13.47
CA MET A 93 -7.95 0.54 -14.41
C MET A 93 -7.78 1.56 -15.54
N GLU A 94 -8.87 1.99 -16.17
CA GLU A 94 -8.84 3.04 -17.21
C GLU A 94 -8.28 4.36 -16.66
N ALA A 95 -8.77 4.81 -15.49
CA ALA A 95 -8.29 6.06 -14.89
C ALA A 95 -6.82 6.01 -14.44
N PHE A 96 -6.29 4.82 -14.13
CA PHE A 96 -4.88 4.65 -13.77
C PHE A 96 -3.97 4.80 -14.98
N ASP A 97 -4.40 4.30 -16.15
CA ASP A 97 -3.65 4.45 -17.40
C ASP A 97 -3.58 5.92 -17.86
N ASP A 98 -4.59 6.72 -17.50
CA ASP A 98 -4.72 8.15 -17.82
C ASP A 98 -4.25 9.09 -16.69
N LEU A 99 -3.43 8.61 -15.74
CA LEU A 99 -2.96 9.44 -14.64
C LEU A 99 -2.22 10.71 -15.11
N PRO A 100 -2.51 11.88 -14.52
CA PRO A 100 -1.81 13.12 -14.87
C PRO A 100 -0.33 13.02 -14.46
N ALA A 101 0.56 13.49 -15.34
CA ALA A 101 1.99 13.48 -15.05
C ALA A 101 2.34 14.33 -13.80
N SER A 102 3.29 13.85 -12.99
CA SER A 102 3.83 14.56 -11.83
C SER A 102 5.30 14.18 -11.61
N LEU A 103 5.62 13.27 -10.69
CA LEU A 103 6.98 12.85 -10.42
C LEU A 103 7.44 11.82 -11.48
N PRO A 104 8.74 11.80 -11.83
CA PRO A 104 9.27 10.79 -12.73
C PRO A 104 9.13 9.40 -12.11
N GLN A 105 8.93 8.40 -12.97
CA GLN A 105 8.94 6.99 -12.55
C GLN A 105 10.25 6.64 -11.83
N SER A 106 10.16 5.89 -10.73
CA SER A 106 11.29 5.46 -9.94
C SER A 106 11.09 4.06 -9.40
N ALA A 107 12.13 3.51 -8.76
CA ALA A 107 11.91 2.39 -7.86
C ALA A 107 10.99 2.87 -6.72
N ILE A 108 9.97 2.08 -6.41
CA ILE A 108 9.00 2.31 -5.34
C ILE A 108 8.92 1.06 -4.47
N HIS A 109 8.58 1.26 -3.20
CA HIS A 109 8.31 0.16 -2.28
C HIS A 109 7.09 -0.65 -2.72
N GLY A 110 6.06 0.02 -3.25
CA GLY A 110 4.81 -0.60 -3.70
C GLY A 110 3.79 -0.81 -2.57
N ASP A 111 4.23 -0.83 -1.32
CA ASP A 111 3.38 -0.96 -0.13
C ASP A 111 3.94 -0.25 1.10
N ALA A 112 4.34 1.02 0.92
CA ALA A 112 4.95 1.86 1.95
C ALA A 112 3.96 2.34 3.06
N TRP A 113 3.28 1.41 3.72
CA TRP A 113 2.53 1.73 4.94
C TRP A 113 3.50 2.01 6.10
N ALA A 114 3.04 2.78 7.10
CA ALA A 114 3.86 3.15 8.25
C ALA A 114 4.46 1.94 9.02
N GLY A 115 3.85 0.76 8.91
CA GLY A 115 4.37 -0.49 9.47
C GLY A 115 5.66 -1.00 8.78
N ASN A 116 5.87 -0.66 7.51
CA ASN A 116 6.96 -1.19 6.69
C ASN A 116 8.23 -0.32 6.71
N VAL A 117 8.24 0.71 7.56
CA VAL A 117 9.43 1.53 7.81
C VAL A 117 9.66 1.59 9.31
N VAL A 118 10.79 1.04 9.73
CA VAL A 118 11.24 1.07 11.13
C VAL A 118 12.52 1.87 11.27
N VAL A 119 12.75 2.43 12.45
CA VAL A 119 13.93 3.23 12.77
C VAL A 119 14.65 2.54 13.93
N SER A 120 15.92 2.20 13.67
CA SER A 120 16.88 1.69 14.65
C SER A 120 17.91 2.78 14.97
N ASP A 121 18.81 2.52 15.92
CA ASP A 121 19.95 3.40 16.22
C ASP A 121 20.83 3.70 15.00
N ASN A 122 20.85 2.79 14.03
CA ASN A 122 21.61 2.94 12.79
C ASN A 122 20.82 3.72 11.72
N GLY A 123 19.60 4.18 12.02
CA GLY A 123 18.70 4.92 11.14
C GLY A 123 17.48 4.10 10.66
N PRO A 124 16.77 4.58 9.63
CA PRO A 124 15.60 3.89 9.08
C PRO A 124 15.96 2.67 8.23
N VAL A 125 15.05 1.70 8.20
CA VAL A 125 15.13 0.42 7.48
C VAL A 125 13.77 0.13 6.83
N LEU A 126 13.77 -0.21 5.54
CA LEU A 126 12.60 -0.70 4.82
C LEU A 126 12.38 -2.20 5.09
N LEU A 127 11.13 -2.56 5.33
CA LEU A 127 10.65 -3.93 5.49
C LEU A 127 9.80 -4.32 4.27
N ASP A 128 9.45 -5.60 4.16
CA ASP A 128 8.41 -6.09 3.23
C ASP A 128 8.54 -5.62 1.78
N LEU A 129 9.63 -6.03 1.12
CA LEU A 129 9.93 -5.64 -0.26
C LEU A 129 9.26 -6.52 -1.33
N GLU A 130 8.26 -7.33 -0.98
CA GLU A 130 7.57 -8.22 -1.94
C GLU A 130 6.82 -7.45 -3.04
N ARG A 131 6.53 -6.16 -2.80
CA ARG A 131 5.84 -5.26 -3.73
C ARG A 131 6.78 -4.27 -4.43
N PHE A 132 8.09 -4.42 -4.25
CA PHE A 132 9.08 -3.52 -4.84
C PHE A 132 8.97 -3.51 -6.36
N ALA A 133 8.84 -2.33 -6.95
CA ALA A 133 8.46 -2.18 -8.35
C ALA A 133 8.99 -0.88 -8.96
N LEU A 134 8.86 -0.77 -10.29
CA LEU A 134 8.97 0.49 -11.01
C LEU A 134 7.59 1.14 -11.06
N GLY A 135 7.46 2.39 -10.64
CA GLY A 135 6.17 3.09 -10.66
C GLY A 135 6.26 4.58 -10.31
N PRO A 136 5.11 5.27 -10.27
CA PRO A 136 5.04 6.65 -9.81
C PRO A 136 5.27 6.71 -8.29
N PRO A 137 6.20 7.55 -7.80
CA PRO A 137 6.40 7.81 -6.37
C PRO A 137 5.12 8.07 -5.57
N GLU A 138 4.14 8.70 -6.20
CA GLU A 138 2.83 9.02 -5.65
C GLU A 138 2.11 7.77 -5.12
N TRP A 139 2.35 6.59 -5.69
CA TRP A 139 1.77 5.33 -5.23
C TRP A 139 2.17 4.97 -3.79
N ASP A 140 3.40 5.29 -3.39
CA ASP A 140 3.89 5.09 -2.03
C ASP A 140 3.40 6.20 -1.10
N LEU A 141 3.37 7.44 -1.57
CA LEU A 141 2.92 8.60 -0.78
C LEU A 141 1.44 8.50 -0.42
N VAL A 142 0.61 8.00 -1.33
CA VAL A 142 -0.83 7.81 -1.12
C VAL A 142 -1.10 6.88 0.06
N SER A 143 -0.25 5.87 0.33
CA SER A 143 -0.39 4.99 1.51
C SER A 143 -0.38 5.77 2.83
N THR A 144 0.34 6.89 2.89
CA THR A 144 0.28 7.78 4.06
C THR A 144 -0.91 8.74 3.97
N ALA A 145 -1.20 9.31 2.80
CA ALA A 145 -2.30 10.24 2.61
C ALA A 145 -3.67 9.63 2.97
N VAL A 146 -3.91 8.35 2.64
CA VAL A 146 -5.18 7.66 2.98
C VAL A 146 -5.40 7.48 4.48
N ARG A 147 -4.35 7.54 5.31
CA ARG A 147 -4.51 7.56 6.77
C ARG A 147 -5.24 8.82 7.24
N LEU A 148 -5.01 9.95 6.58
CA LEU A 148 -5.75 11.19 6.81
C LEU A 148 -7.09 11.18 6.05
N SER A 149 -7.04 10.96 4.74
CA SER A 149 -8.19 11.20 3.85
C SER A 149 -9.27 10.14 3.92
N THR A 150 -8.93 8.91 4.27
CA THR A 150 -9.84 7.75 4.19
C THR A 150 -10.07 7.16 5.57
N PHE A 151 -9.01 6.85 6.32
CA PHE A 151 -9.16 6.13 7.59
C PHE A 151 -9.33 7.05 8.80
N GLY A 152 -9.00 8.34 8.68
CA GLY A 152 -9.05 9.27 9.81
C GLY A 152 -8.13 8.87 10.99
N THR A 153 -7.07 8.10 10.74
CA THR A 153 -6.10 7.60 11.73
C THR A 153 -4.83 8.44 11.80
N MET A 154 -4.84 9.62 11.18
CA MET A 154 -3.73 10.55 11.11
C MET A 154 -4.25 11.97 11.10
N THR A 155 -3.56 12.86 11.83
CA THR A 155 -3.91 14.27 11.90
C THR A 155 -3.41 15.05 10.69
N ALA A 156 -4.03 16.21 10.42
CA ALA A 156 -3.56 17.11 9.37
C ALA A 156 -2.17 17.70 9.66
N GLU A 157 -1.77 17.82 10.92
CA GLU A 157 -0.42 18.27 11.30
C GLU A 157 0.64 17.23 10.95
N GLU A 158 0.41 15.97 11.32
CA GLU A 158 1.28 14.85 10.95
C GLU A 158 1.41 14.72 9.42
N TYR A 159 0.31 14.90 8.68
CA TYR A 159 0.33 14.84 7.22
C TYR A 159 1.13 15.97 6.60
N ARG A 160 0.94 17.22 7.05
CA ARG A 160 1.74 18.34 6.59
C ARG A 160 3.22 18.12 6.86
N ALA A 161 3.58 17.53 8.00
CA ALA A 161 4.97 17.20 8.31
C ALA A 161 5.54 16.12 7.36
N PHE A 162 4.75 15.10 7.02
CA PHE A 162 5.10 14.09 6.00
C PHE A 162 5.34 14.73 4.62
N ALA A 163 4.35 15.49 4.13
CA ALA A 163 4.40 16.13 2.81
C ALA A 163 5.57 17.12 2.71
N ALA A 164 5.83 17.91 3.75
CA ALA A 164 6.96 18.83 3.81
C ALA A 164 8.32 18.09 3.82
N ALA A 165 8.45 17.00 4.57
CA ALA A 165 9.68 16.21 4.62
C ALA A 165 9.99 15.55 3.27
N TYR A 166 8.96 15.06 2.56
CA TYR A 166 9.13 14.53 1.21
C TYR A 166 9.40 15.64 0.19
N GLY A 167 8.66 16.75 0.28
CA GLY A 167 8.72 17.89 -0.64
C GLY A 167 7.72 17.82 -1.80
N HIS A 168 6.69 17.00 -1.67
CA HIS A 168 5.57 16.88 -2.62
C HIS A 168 4.33 16.49 -1.84
N ASP A 169 3.24 17.23 -2.01
CA ASP A 169 1.95 16.94 -1.40
C ASP A 169 1.05 16.25 -2.43
N VAL A 170 0.79 14.95 -2.24
CA VAL A 170 -0.11 14.23 -3.15
C VAL A 170 -1.55 14.71 -3.04
N LEU A 171 -2.00 15.29 -1.92
CA LEU A 171 -3.38 15.81 -1.83
C LEU A 171 -3.64 16.99 -2.77
N GLU A 172 -2.60 17.69 -3.20
CA GLU A 172 -2.68 18.81 -4.15
C GLU A 172 -2.53 18.36 -5.62
N TRP A 173 -2.22 17.07 -5.86
CA TRP A 173 -2.05 16.52 -7.20
C TRP A 173 -3.36 15.93 -7.75
N ASP A 174 -3.70 16.29 -8.98
CA ASP A 174 -4.96 15.89 -9.66
C ASP A 174 -5.16 14.36 -9.74
N GLY A 175 -4.09 13.57 -9.74
CA GLY A 175 -4.16 12.10 -9.80
C GLY A 175 -4.43 11.42 -8.47
N PHE A 176 -4.46 12.17 -7.36
CA PHE A 176 -4.60 11.62 -6.02
C PHE A 176 -5.88 10.82 -5.83
N GLU A 177 -7.00 11.33 -6.33
CA GLU A 177 -8.29 10.68 -6.14
C GLU A 177 -8.32 9.29 -6.75
N VAL A 178 -7.68 9.11 -7.92
CA VAL A 178 -7.56 7.81 -8.58
C VAL A 178 -6.76 6.85 -7.70
N LEU A 179 -5.56 7.25 -7.24
CA LEU A 179 -4.73 6.38 -6.41
C LEU A 179 -5.36 6.07 -5.04
N ARG A 180 -6.03 7.04 -4.42
CA ARG A 180 -6.82 6.87 -3.20
C ARG A 180 -7.91 5.83 -3.40
N ASP A 181 -8.72 5.98 -4.45
CA ASP A 181 -9.84 5.08 -4.75
C ASP A 181 -9.33 3.66 -5.05
N ILE A 182 -8.16 3.50 -5.68
CA ILE A 182 -7.52 2.18 -5.86
C ILE A 182 -7.11 1.58 -4.51
N ARG A 183 -6.49 2.35 -3.61
CA ARG A 183 -6.11 1.86 -2.28
C ARG A 183 -7.34 1.43 -1.48
N GLU A 184 -8.42 2.20 -1.55
CA GLU A 184 -9.71 1.88 -0.94
C GLU A 184 -10.35 0.61 -1.51
N LEU A 185 -10.34 0.45 -2.84
CA LEU A 185 -10.80 -0.77 -3.48
C LEU A 185 -9.98 -1.98 -3.02
N ARG A 186 -8.65 -1.85 -2.94
CA ARG A 186 -7.74 -2.93 -2.49
C ARG A 186 -8.06 -3.39 -1.07
N VAL A 187 -8.20 -2.46 -0.11
CA VAL A 187 -8.52 -2.82 1.29
C VAL A 187 -9.95 -3.31 1.47
N THR A 188 -10.87 -2.89 0.60
CA THR A 188 -12.25 -3.40 0.53
C THR A 188 -12.28 -4.84 0.01
N CYS A 189 -11.57 -5.11 -1.08
CA CYS A 189 -11.45 -6.47 -1.64
C CYS A 189 -10.72 -7.41 -0.69
N TYR A 190 -9.75 -6.91 0.08
CA TYR A 190 -9.11 -7.69 1.14
C TYR A 190 -10.11 -8.07 2.24
N ALA A 191 -10.94 -7.13 2.70
CA ALA A 191 -11.99 -7.42 3.67
C ALA A 191 -13.00 -8.44 3.15
N ALA A 192 -13.41 -8.33 1.88
CA ALA A 192 -14.32 -9.27 1.24
C ALA A 192 -13.71 -10.68 1.11
N GLN A 193 -12.41 -10.76 0.81
CA GLN A 193 -11.69 -12.04 0.81
C GLN A 193 -11.66 -12.64 2.23
N ARG A 194 -11.22 -11.87 3.23
CA ARG A 194 -11.15 -12.32 4.63
C ARG A 194 -12.52 -12.76 5.15
N ALA A 195 -13.60 -12.06 4.79
CA ALA A 195 -14.96 -12.46 5.15
C ALA A 195 -15.38 -13.82 4.57
N SER A 196 -14.82 -14.23 3.42
CA SER A 196 -15.08 -15.55 2.83
C SER A 196 -14.38 -16.68 3.58
N GLU A 197 -13.26 -16.38 4.24
CA GLU A 197 -12.53 -17.32 5.11
C GLU A 197 -13.07 -17.29 6.55
N GLU A 198 -13.52 -16.12 7.01
CA GLU A 198 -13.96 -15.83 8.37
C GLU A 198 -15.28 -15.04 8.34
N PRO A 199 -16.45 -15.72 8.35
CA PRO A 199 -17.75 -15.08 8.14
C PRO A 199 -18.14 -13.98 9.16
N SER A 200 -17.51 -13.93 10.33
CA SER A 200 -17.69 -12.84 11.32
C SER A 200 -17.23 -11.48 10.79
N LEU A 201 -16.35 -11.44 9.78
CA LEU A 201 -15.87 -10.20 9.15
C LEU A 201 -16.81 -9.67 8.06
N ARG A 202 -17.90 -10.37 7.76
CA ARG A 202 -18.88 -9.95 6.74
C ARG A 202 -19.43 -8.53 6.97
N PRO A 203 -19.83 -8.11 8.19
CA PRO A 203 -20.32 -6.76 8.40
C PRO A 203 -19.29 -5.68 8.07
N GLU A 204 -18.00 -5.93 8.33
CA GLU A 204 -16.91 -5.03 7.95
C GLU A 204 -16.76 -4.97 6.43
N ALA A 205 -16.80 -6.11 5.74
CA ALA A 205 -16.74 -6.14 4.27
C ALA A 205 -17.91 -5.37 3.62
N GLU A 206 -19.14 -5.58 4.09
CA GLU A 206 -20.33 -4.87 3.62
C GLU A 206 -20.26 -3.37 3.94
N LEU A 207 -19.75 -3.00 5.12
CA LEU A 207 -19.52 -1.60 5.51
C LEU A 207 -18.57 -0.92 4.53
N ARG A 208 -17.43 -1.54 4.20
CA ARG A 208 -16.44 -0.96 3.27
C ARG A 208 -17.00 -0.78 1.88
N VAL A 209 -17.72 -1.78 1.36
CA VAL A 209 -18.40 -1.68 0.07
C VAL A 209 -19.41 -0.54 0.08
N ALA A 210 -20.27 -0.46 1.09
CA ALA A 210 -21.25 0.62 1.22
C ALA A 210 -20.57 2.00 1.31
N SER A 211 -19.45 2.12 2.03
CA SER A 211 -18.65 3.34 2.13
C SER A 211 -18.11 3.80 0.78
N ILE A 212 -17.40 2.93 0.04
CA ILE A 212 -16.84 3.33 -1.27
C ILE A 212 -17.90 3.54 -2.35
N ARG A 213 -19.13 3.02 -2.15
CA ARG A 213 -20.33 3.34 -2.95
C ARG A 213 -20.96 4.70 -2.61
N GLY A 214 -20.50 5.37 -1.55
CA GLY A 214 -21.07 6.63 -1.07
C GLY A 214 -22.34 6.46 -0.21
N LEU A 215 -22.68 5.24 0.20
CA LEU A 215 -23.87 4.94 1.00
C LEU A 215 -23.68 5.19 2.51
N ARG A 216 -22.46 5.51 2.95
CA ARG A 216 -22.10 5.77 4.35
C ARG A 216 -21.66 7.22 4.61
N GLY A 217 -21.97 8.13 3.68
CA GLY A 217 -21.54 9.52 3.75
C GLY A 217 -20.09 9.73 3.27
N PRO A 218 -19.60 10.97 3.33
CA PRO A 218 -18.27 11.30 2.84
C PRO A 218 -17.18 10.70 3.74
N ARG A 219 -15.99 10.55 3.16
CA ARG A 219 -14.76 10.24 3.90
C ARG A 219 -14.44 11.32 4.96
N PRO A 220 -13.62 11.03 5.98
CA PRO A 220 -13.05 9.72 6.31
C PRO A 220 -14.07 8.76 6.96
N TRP A 221 -13.78 7.47 6.89
CA TRP A 221 -14.52 6.37 7.52
C TRP A 221 -13.69 5.74 8.65
N PRO A 222 -13.66 6.36 9.85
CA PRO A 222 -12.88 5.88 10.99
C PRO A 222 -13.46 4.61 11.64
N ASP A 223 -14.65 4.20 11.23
CA ASP A 223 -15.33 2.98 11.67
C ASP A 223 -14.81 1.72 10.96
N TRP A 224 -13.95 1.85 9.95
CA TRP A 224 -13.27 0.71 9.34
C TRP A 224 -12.24 0.11 10.31
N THR A 225 -12.47 -1.15 10.69
CA THR A 225 -11.58 -1.85 11.62
C THR A 225 -10.37 -2.46 10.92
N PRO A 226 -9.13 -2.32 11.44
CA PRO A 226 -7.97 -2.99 10.84
C PRO A 226 -8.18 -4.50 10.78
N LEU A 227 -7.85 -5.10 9.64
CA LEU A 227 -7.92 -6.54 9.43
C LEU A 227 -6.50 -7.11 9.48
N SER A 228 -6.26 -8.04 10.40
CA SER A 228 -5.09 -8.93 10.41
C SER A 228 -5.28 -10.04 9.38
#